data_AF-A0A519VIX2-F1
#
_entry.id   AF-A0A519VIX2-F1
#
_cell.length_a   1.000
_cell.length_b   1.000
_cell.length_c   1.000
_cell.angle_alpha   90.00
_cell.angle_beta   90.00
_cell.angle_gamma   90.00
#
_symmetry.space_group_name_H-M   'P 1'
#
loop_
_entity.id
_entity.type
_entity.pdbx_description
1 polymer ?
#
loop_
_entity_poly.entity_id
_entity_poly.type
_entity_poly.pdbx_seq_one_letter_code
_entity_poly.pdbx_strand_id
1 'polypeptide(L)'
;YRAVSAQVRAIMADYTPLIEPLSLDEAYLDVTEQLPPHVTATQWAREIRARIRAETGLTASAGISYNKFLAKLASDYRKPDGQFVIRPHEGAAFVEGLAVGQFHGIGPATAARLQALGIFTGHDLRQQSEAFLRQHFGKAGGYYYAIARAEDLRPVVPDRVRKSIGSETTFSQSLTESAEFYDSLAPLLASVWASAERLGVVARSVTLKLKYDDFRQLTRSRSAPLPLRTLAQFTQVSHELLAPLLPPAQGVRLLGVALSGLEGAAGSGAGQQLGLAL
;
A
#
# COMPACT_ATOMS: atom_id res chain seq x y z
N TYR A 1 3.65 -8.26 17.37
CA TYR A 1 3.46 -8.10 15.91
C TYR A 1 4.72 -7.74 15.14
N ARG A 2 5.36 -6.56 15.31
CA ARG A 2 6.54 -6.17 14.50
C ARG A 2 7.73 -7.14 14.61
N ALA A 3 8.05 -7.64 15.80
CA ALA A 3 9.13 -8.60 16.01
C ALA A 3 8.88 -9.92 15.24
N VAL A 4 7.69 -10.50 15.41
CA VAL A 4 7.25 -11.71 14.69
C VAL A 4 7.26 -11.49 13.17
N SER A 5 6.80 -10.33 12.71
CA SER A 5 6.85 -9.95 11.29
C SER A 5 8.28 -9.94 10.73
N ALA A 6 9.26 -9.50 11.52
CA ALA A 6 10.68 -9.54 11.13
C ALA A 6 11.21 -10.99 11.09
N GLN A 7 10.80 -11.83 12.04
CA GLN A 7 11.17 -13.25 12.05
C GLN A 7 10.61 -14.00 10.83
N VAL A 8 9.33 -13.78 10.50
CA VAL A 8 8.72 -14.37 9.30
C VAL A 8 9.42 -13.91 8.02
N ARG A 9 9.81 -12.62 7.93
CA ARG A 9 10.61 -12.12 6.80
C ARG A 9 11.99 -12.77 6.71
N ALA A 10 12.63 -13.04 7.84
CA ALA A 10 13.92 -13.74 7.85
C ALA A 10 13.79 -15.16 7.29
N ILE A 11 12.74 -15.90 7.68
CA ILE A 11 12.43 -17.23 7.11
C ILE A 11 12.25 -17.14 5.58
N MET A 12 11.51 -16.14 5.10
CA MET A 12 11.29 -15.95 3.66
C MET A 12 12.59 -15.61 2.91
N ALA A 13 13.49 -14.86 3.53
CA ALA A 13 14.77 -14.42 2.94
C ALA A 13 15.73 -15.59 2.66
N ASP A 14 15.56 -16.73 3.32
CA ASP A 14 16.32 -17.95 3.04
C ASP A 14 15.95 -18.57 1.68
N TYR A 15 14.80 -18.22 1.09
CA TYR A 15 14.32 -18.79 -0.18
C TYR A 15 14.53 -17.86 -1.37
N THR A 16 14.39 -16.56 -1.16
CA THR A 16 14.62 -15.56 -2.22
C THR A 16 14.91 -14.18 -1.63
N PRO A 17 15.80 -13.39 -2.25
CA PRO A 17 15.93 -11.96 -1.92
C PRO A 17 14.76 -11.13 -2.48
N LEU A 18 13.96 -11.66 -3.40
CA LEU A 18 12.86 -10.95 -4.04
C LEU A 18 11.59 -11.02 -3.19
N ILE A 19 11.55 -10.23 -2.12
CA ILE A 19 10.44 -10.19 -1.15
C ILE A 19 9.81 -8.80 -1.12
N GLU A 20 8.58 -8.66 -1.61
CA GLU A 20 7.80 -7.41 -1.53
C GLU A 20 6.76 -7.48 -0.40
N PRO A 21 6.94 -6.76 0.72
CA PRO A 21 5.95 -6.73 1.79
C PRO A 21 4.69 -5.94 1.39
N LEU A 22 3.51 -6.52 1.65
CA LEU A 22 2.23 -5.80 1.51
C LEU A 22 1.77 -5.22 2.86
N SER A 23 1.99 -5.96 3.93
CA SER A 23 1.59 -5.63 5.30
C SER A 23 2.62 -6.20 6.30
N LEU A 24 2.29 -6.20 7.60
CA LEU A 24 3.15 -6.86 8.60
C LEU A 24 3.12 -8.40 8.47
N ASP A 25 2.07 -8.97 7.89
CA ASP A 25 1.78 -10.40 7.86
C ASP A 25 1.65 -10.97 6.44
N GLU A 26 1.80 -10.14 5.40
CA GLU A 26 1.73 -10.55 4.00
C GLU A 26 2.93 -10.02 3.19
N ALA A 27 3.47 -10.86 2.31
CA ALA A 27 4.52 -10.52 1.35
C ALA A 27 4.35 -11.34 0.06
N TYR A 28 4.75 -10.78 -1.08
CA TYR A 28 5.01 -11.54 -2.31
C TYR A 28 6.46 -12.01 -2.32
N LEU A 29 6.68 -13.24 -2.80
CA LEU A 29 7.99 -13.82 -3.04
C LEU A 29 8.07 -14.18 -4.52
N ASP A 30 9.11 -13.70 -5.21
CA ASP A 30 9.47 -14.23 -6.52
C ASP A 30 10.59 -15.26 -6.35
N VAL A 31 10.28 -16.51 -6.70
CA VAL A 31 11.19 -17.65 -6.53
C VAL A 31 11.71 -18.17 -7.87
N THR A 32 11.39 -17.49 -8.99
CA THR A 32 11.58 -18.00 -10.34
C THR A 32 13.04 -18.41 -10.61
N GLU A 33 13.99 -17.58 -10.20
CA GLU A 33 15.43 -17.79 -10.43
C GLU A 33 16.10 -18.61 -9.32
N GLN A 34 15.52 -18.64 -8.12
CA GLN A 34 16.12 -19.28 -6.95
C GLN A 34 15.70 -20.75 -6.80
N LEU A 35 14.61 -21.15 -7.46
CA LEU A 35 14.03 -22.48 -7.31
C LEU A 35 14.96 -23.57 -7.89
N PRO A 36 15.40 -24.56 -7.10
CA PRO A 36 16.21 -25.66 -7.61
C PRO A 36 15.45 -26.49 -8.66
N PRO A 37 16.13 -27.09 -9.65
CA PRO A 37 15.48 -27.80 -10.76
C PRO A 37 14.50 -28.92 -10.39
N HIS A 38 14.63 -29.50 -9.19
CA HIS A 38 13.79 -30.61 -8.71
C HIS A 38 12.78 -30.19 -7.63
N VAL A 39 12.67 -28.89 -7.35
CA VAL A 39 11.79 -28.35 -6.33
C VAL A 39 10.71 -27.52 -7.00
N THR A 40 9.49 -27.63 -6.49
CA THR A 40 8.34 -26.83 -6.93
C THR A 40 8.09 -25.70 -5.95
N ALA A 41 7.57 -24.58 -6.43
CA ALA A 41 7.12 -23.47 -5.57
C ALA A 41 6.09 -23.93 -4.52
N THR A 42 5.29 -24.95 -4.84
CA THR A 42 4.34 -25.58 -3.90
C THR A 42 5.05 -26.27 -2.73
N GLN A 43 6.19 -26.92 -2.96
CA GLN A 43 7.00 -27.54 -1.90
C GLN A 43 7.62 -26.48 -1.01
N TRP A 44 8.24 -25.44 -1.58
CA TRP A 44 8.77 -24.31 -0.81
C TRP A 44 7.67 -23.59 -0.01
N ALA A 45 6.49 -23.35 -0.57
CA ALA A 45 5.38 -22.77 0.17
C ALA A 45 4.98 -23.61 1.38
N ARG A 46 5.01 -24.95 1.26
CA ARG A 46 4.75 -25.86 2.40
C ARG A 46 5.84 -25.77 3.45
N GLU A 47 7.10 -25.76 3.02
CA GLU A 47 8.27 -25.68 3.89
C GLU A 47 8.31 -24.36 4.66
N ILE A 48 8.11 -23.23 3.97
CA ILE A 48 8.00 -21.89 4.58
C ILE A 48 6.90 -21.88 5.65
N ARG A 49 5.71 -22.41 5.34
CA ARG A 49 4.61 -22.48 6.31
C ARG A 49 4.96 -23.34 7.52
N ALA A 50 5.60 -24.48 7.31
CA ALA A 50 6.04 -25.37 8.39
C ALA A 50 7.10 -24.69 9.29
N ARG A 51 8.06 -23.98 8.68
CA ARG A 51 9.07 -23.18 9.41
C ARG A 51 8.44 -22.05 10.20
N ILE A 52 7.52 -21.29 9.61
CA ILE A 52 6.77 -20.24 10.33
C ILE A 52 6.08 -20.84 11.55
N ARG A 53 5.42 -22.01 11.42
CA ARG A 53 4.77 -22.69 12.54
C ARG A 53 5.76 -23.14 13.61
N ALA A 54 6.88 -23.75 13.22
CA ALA A 54 7.89 -24.25 14.14
C ALA A 54 8.60 -23.11 14.91
N GLU A 55 8.94 -22.02 14.22
CA GLU A 55 9.78 -20.95 14.77
C GLU A 55 8.96 -19.86 15.51
N THR A 56 7.69 -19.67 15.15
CA THR A 56 6.84 -18.59 15.71
C THR A 56 5.62 -19.10 16.49
N GLY A 57 5.27 -20.38 16.34
CA GLY A 57 4.01 -20.93 16.84
C GLY A 57 2.77 -20.51 16.04
N LEU A 58 2.90 -19.70 15.00
CA LEU A 58 1.77 -19.20 14.20
C LEU A 58 1.54 -20.01 12.92
N THR A 59 0.30 -20.07 12.47
CA THR A 59 -0.04 -20.65 11.16
C THR A 59 0.05 -19.60 10.06
N ALA A 60 0.43 -20.00 8.86
CA ALA A 60 0.42 -19.16 7.67
C ALA A 60 -0.35 -19.85 6.53
N SER A 61 -0.90 -19.07 5.61
CA SER A 61 -1.46 -19.58 4.36
C SER A 61 -0.66 -19.05 3.17
N ALA A 62 -0.64 -19.80 2.06
CA ALA A 62 0.16 -19.45 0.90
C ALA A 62 -0.62 -19.62 -0.42
N GLY A 63 -0.45 -18.66 -1.32
CA GLY A 63 -0.97 -18.73 -2.69
C GLY A 63 0.18 -18.78 -3.68
N ILE A 64 0.10 -19.69 -4.64
CA ILE A 64 1.14 -19.91 -5.65
C ILE A 64 0.52 -19.72 -7.02
N SER A 65 1.12 -18.86 -7.84
CA SER A 65 0.73 -18.68 -9.25
C SER A 65 1.88 -18.03 -10.04
N TYR A 66 1.66 -17.86 -11.34
CA TYR A 66 2.61 -17.26 -12.29
C TYR A 66 2.61 -15.73 -12.30
N ASN A 67 1.72 -15.09 -11.52
CA ASN A 67 1.73 -13.64 -11.32
C ASN A 67 1.18 -13.24 -9.94
N LYS A 68 1.45 -12.00 -9.53
CA LYS A 68 1.07 -11.45 -8.21
C LYS A 68 -0.43 -11.47 -7.97
N PHE A 69 -1.23 -11.00 -8.92
CA PHE A 69 -2.69 -10.95 -8.82
C PHE A 69 -3.28 -12.33 -8.47
N LEU A 70 -2.94 -13.37 -9.24
CA LEU A 70 -3.43 -14.72 -9.01
C LEU A 70 -2.83 -15.35 -7.74
N ALA A 71 -1.56 -15.10 -7.43
CA ALA A 71 -0.95 -15.59 -6.19
C ALA A 71 -1.68 -15.03 -4.96
N LYS A 72 -2.12 -13.77 -4.99
CA LYS A 72 -2.92 -13.17 -3.92
C LYS A 72 -4.33 -13.76 -3.84
N LEU A 73 -4.99 -13.98 -4.97
CA LEU A 73 -6.29 -14.67 -4.98
C LEU A 73 -6.18 -16.09 -4.40
N ALA A 74 -5.14 -16.83 -4.78
CA ALA A 74 -4.89 -18.18 -4.30
C ALA A 74 -4.65 -18.21 -2.79
N SER A 75 -3.96 -17.22 -2.23
CA SER A 75 -3.60 -17.23 -0.80
C SER A 75 -4.80 -17.06 0.11
N ASP A 76 -5.88 -16.43 -0.36
CA ASP A 76 -7.13 -16.28 0.38
C ASP A 76 -8.07 -17.49 0.23
N TYR A 77 -7.91 -18.32 -0.81
CA TYR A 77 -8.88 -19.36 -1.18
C TYR A 77 -8.99 -20.53 -0.19
N ARG A 78 -7.88 -20.92 0.46
CA ARG A 78 -7.84 -22.04 1.43
C ARG A 78 -7.41 -21.61 2.83
N LYS A 79 -7.75 -20.39 3.25
CA LYS A 79 -7.53 -19.95 4.64
C LYS A 79 -8.53 -20.67 5.59
N PRO A 80 -8.15 -20.94 6.86
CA PRO A 80 -6.83 -20.75 7.47
C PRO A 80 -5.89 -21.96 7.26
N ASP A 81 -4.59 -21.75 7.53
CA ASP A 81 -3.52 -22.77 7.51
C ASP A 81 -3.51 -23.70 6.27
N GLY A 82 -3.76 -23.12 5.10
CA GLY A 82 -3.78 -23.85 3.83
C GLY A 82 -2.89 -23.25 2.76
N GLN A 83 -2.76 -23.95 1.65
CA GLN A 83 -2.16 -23.39 0.45
C GLN A 83 -2.94 -23.79 -0.80
N PHE A 84 -2.91 -22.92 -1.80
CA PHE A 84 -3.59 -23.14 -3.07
C PHE A 84 -2.70 -22.72 -4.24
N VAL A 85 -2.79 -23.46 -5.34
CA VAL A 85 -2.01 -23.23 -6.56
C VAL A 85 -3.00 -22.94 -7.68
N ILE A 86 -2.80 -21.83 -8.40
CA ILE A 86 -3.48 -21.55 -9.65
C ILE A 86 -2.46 -21.73 -10.77
N ARG A 87 -2.64 -22.73 -11.62
CA ARG A 87 -1.72 -23.04 -12.72
C ARG A 87 -1.99 -22.13 -13.93
N PRO A 88 -1.01 -21.95 -14.84
CA PRO A 88 -1.19 -21.12 -16.04
C PRO A 88 -2.45 -21.44 -16.86
N HIS A 89 -2.78 -22.73 -17.05
CA HIS A 89 -3.96 -23.14 -17.80
C HIS A 89 -5.29 -22.97 -17.04
N GLU A 90 -5.25 -22.74 -15.73
CA GLU A 90 -6.44 -22.56 -14.89
C GLU A 90 -6.77 -21.06 -14.69
N GLY A 91 -5.80 -20.17 -14.86
CA GLY A 91 -5.88 -18.76 -14.47
C GLY A 91 -7.08 -18.01 -15.06
N ALA A 92 -7.26 -18.06 -16.38
CA ALA A 92 -8.34 -17.33 -17.06
C ALA A 92 -9.73 -17.82 -16.60
N ALA A 93 -9.96 -19.14 -16.61
CA ALA A 93 -11.22 -19.72 -16.19
C ALA A 93 -11.52 -19.47 -14.70
N PHE A 94 -10.48 -19.50 -13.86
CA PHE A 94 -10.60 -19.18 -12.44
C PHE A 94 -11.08 -17.75 -12.23
N VAL A 95 -10.48 -16.79 -12.94
CA VAL A 95 -10.83 -15.36 -12.85
C VAL A 95 -12.25 -15.09 -13.32
N GLU A 96 -12.68 -15.72 -14.42
CA GLU A 96 -14.01 -15.53 -14.99
C GLU A 96 -15.14 -15.88 -14.02
N GLY A 97 -14.95 -16.92 -13.20
CA GLY A 97 -15.94 -17.39 -12.23
C GLY A 97 -16.04 -16.56 -10.94
N LEU A 98 -15.15 -15.59 -10.72
CA LEU A 98 -15.14 -14.78 -9.50
C LEU A 98 -16.00 -13.53 -9.63
N ALA A 99 -16.61 -13.10 -8.53
CA ALA A 99 -17.20 -11.76 -8.46
C ALA A 99 -16.11 -10.70 -8.49
N VAL A 100 -16.35 -9.55 -9.13
CA VAL A 100 -15.34 -8.47 -9.25
C VAL A 100 -14.86 -7.95 -7.89
N GLY A 101 -15.69 -8.02 -6.85
CA GLY A 101 -15.30 -7.64 -5.49
C GLY A 101 -14.28 -8.58 -4.82
N GLN A 102 -14.04 -9.77 -5.39
CA GLN A 102 -13.02 -10.71 -4.91
C GLN A 102 -11.64 -10.40 -5.51
N PHE A 103 -11.55 -9.56 -6.53
CA PHE A 103 -10.30 -9.28 -7.24
C PHE A 103 -9.38 -8.44 -6.37
N HIS A 104 -8.12 -8.86 -6.22
CA HIS A 104 -7.13 -8.04 -5.55
C HIS A 104 -6.91 -6.71 -6.29
N GLY A 105 -7.18 -5.59 -5.61
CA GLY A 105 -7.13 -4.24 -6.15
C GLY A 105 -8.50 -3.64 -6.51
N ILE A 106 -9.59 -4.41 -6.40
CA ILE A 106 -10.96 -3.90 -6.52
C ILE A 106 -11.58 -3.85 -5.12
N GLY A 107 -11.59 -2.65 -4.51
CA GLY A 107 -12.24 -2.42 -3.23
C GLY A 107 -13.76 -2.25 -3.34
N PRO A 108 -14.50 -2.20 -2.21
CA PRO A 108 -15.97 -2.14 -2.21
C PRO A 108 -16.58 -1.01 -3.04
N ALA A 109 -15.98 0.18 -3.02
CA ALA A 109 -16.45 1.32 -3.80
C ALA A 109 -16.30 1.09 -5.31
N THR A 110 -15.17 0.53 -5.74
CA THR A 110 -14.93 0.18 -7.14
C THR A 110 -15.86 -0.95 -7.58
N ALA A 111 -16.05 -1.97 -6.74
CA ALA A 111 -16.96 -3.08 -7.01
C ALA A 111 -18.40 -2.58 -7.22
N ALA A 112 -18.90 -1.72 -6.32
CA ALA A 112 -20.23 -1.11 -6.48
C ALA A 112 -20.35 -0.31 -7.78
N ARG A 113 -19.29 0.41 -8.17
CA ARG A 113 -19.26 1.19 -9.41
C ARG A 113 -19.22 0.31 -10.66
N LEU A 114 -18.54 -0.84 -10.62
CA LEU A 114 -18.58 -1.86 -11.68
C LEU A 114 -19.97 -2.49 -11.80
N GLN A 115 -20.58 -2.84 -10.66
CA GLN A 115 -21.93 -3.41 -10.62
C GLN A 115 -22.98 -2.43 -11.16
N ALA A 116 -22.85 -1.14 -10.89
CA ALA A 116 -23.70 -0.10 -11.47
C ALA A 116 -23.58 0.02 -13.01
N LEU A 117 -22.48 -0.49 -13.59
CA LEU A 117 -22.27 -0.60 -15.05
C LEU A 117 -22.67 -1.99 -15.59
N GLY A 118 -23.30 -2.84 -14.77
CA GLY A 118 -23.69 -4.20 -15.15
C GLY A 118 -22.57 -5.23 -15.11
N ILE A 119 -21.44 -4.92 -14.46
CA ILE A 119 -20.26 -5.79 -14.39
C ILE A 119 -20.17 -6.43 -13.01
N PHE A 120 -20.57 -7.69 -12.89
CA PHE A 120 -20.64 -8.40 -11.61
C PHE A 120 -19.52 -9.42 -11.43
N THR A 121 -19.10 -10.05 -12.52
CA THR A 121 -18.13 -11.16 -12.53
C THR A 121 -16.87 -10.82 -13.34
N GLY A 122 -15.84 -11.64 -13.17
CA GLY A 122 -14.65 -11.61 -14.02
C GLY A 122 -14.99 -11.83 -15.48
N HIS A 123 -15.96 -12.69 -15.77
CA HIS A 123 -16.48 -12.88 -17.12
C HIS A 123 -17.04 -11.56 -17.70
N ASP A 124 -17.92 -10.87 -16.97
CA ASP A 124 -18.50 -9.60 -17.42
C ASP A 124 -17.43 -8.53 -17.66
N LEU A 125 -16.42 -8.49 -16.77
CA LEU A 125 -15.31 -7.55 -16.86
C LEU A 125 -14.42 -7.84 -18.06
N ARG A 126 -14.20 -9.13 -18.37
CA ARG A 126 -13.42 -9.56 -19.54
C ARG A 126 -14.08 -9.15 -20.86
N GLN A 127 -15.42 -9.12 -20.92
CA GLN A 127 -16.16 -8.68 -22.12
C GLN A 127 -16.03 -7.18 -22.42
N GLN A 128 -15.51 -6.38 -21.47
CA GLN A 128 -15.34 -4.95 -21.69
C GLN A 128 -14.06 -4.63 -22.47
N SER A 129 -14.13 -3.59 -23.30
CA SER A 129 -12.94 -3.05 -23.96
C SER A 129 -12.06 -2.27 -22.99
N GLU A 130 -10.76 -2.22 -23.26
CA GLU A 130 -9.84 -1.42 -22.44
C GLU A 130 -10.21 0.06 -22.47
N ALA A 131 -10.65 0.57 -23.63
CA ALA A 131 -11.10 1.95 -23.80
C ALA A 131 -12.29 2.28 -22.88
N PHE A 132 -13.29 1.41 -22.83
CA PHE A 132 -14.44 1.55 -21.92
C PHE A 132 -13.98 1.60 -20.45
N LEU A 133 -13.13 0.66 -20.04
CA LEU A 133 -12.64 0.63 -18.65
C LEU A 133 -11.79 1.85 -18.31
N ARG A 134 -10.97 2.36 -19.23
CA ARG A 134 -10.20 3.60 -19.04
C ARG A 134 -11.10 4.83 -18.97
N GLN A 135 -12.17 4.89 -19.75
CA GLN A 135 -13.14 5.98 -19.68
C GLN A 135 -13.80 6.06 -18.29
N HIS A 136 -14.18 4.92 -17.71
CA HIS A 136 -14.87 4.91 -16.41
C HIS A 136 -13.91 4.96 -15.20
N PHE A 137 -12.73 4.33 -15.28
CA PHE A 137 -11.82 4.12 -14.14
C PHE A 137 -10.45 4.79 -14.31
N GLY A 138 -10.25 5.57 -15.37
CA GLY A 138 -9.00 6.26 -15.66
C GLY A 138 -7.83 5.28 -15.81
N LYS A 139 -6.69 5.59 -15.17
CA LYS A 139 -5.48 4.76 -15.21
C LYS A 139 -5.72 3.33 -14.72
N ALA A 140 -6.62 3.13 -13.75
CA ALA A 140 -6.92 1.81 -13.22
C ALA A 140 -7.67 0.90 -14.22
N GLY A 141 -8.32 1.49 -15.24
CA GLY A 141 -9.05 0.73 -16.25
C GLY A 141 -8.18 -0.26 -17.02
N GLY A 142 -6.93 0.12 -17.35
CA GLY A 142 -5.97 -0.80 -17.98
C GLY A 142 -5.59 -1.98 -17.08
N TYR A 143 -5.47 -1.74 -15.76
CA TYR A 143 -5.23 -2.81 -14.80
C TYR A 143 -6.43 -3.77 -14.72
N TYR A 144 -7.66 -3.26 -14.64
CA TYR A 144 -8.87 -4.09 -14.60
C TYR A 144 -9.04 -4.92 -15.87
N TYR A 145 -8.73 -4.33 -17.03
CA TYR A 145 -8.74 -5.03 -18.31
C TYR A 145 -7.77 -6.23 -18.32
N ALA A 146 -6.55 -6.04 -17.82
CA ALA A 146 -5.51 -7.08 -17.78
C ALA A 146 -5.84 -8.20 -16.78
N ILE A 147 -6.19 -7.86 -15.54
CA ILE A 147 -6.45 -8.89 -14.52
C ILE A 147 -7.69 -9.74 -14.82
N ALA A 148 -8.67 -9.20 -15.54
CA ALA A 148 -9.82 -9.97 -16.04
C ALA A 148 -9.43 -11.06 -17.07
N ARG A 149 -8.23 -10.95 -17.63
CA ARG A 149 -7.59 -11.94 -18.51
C ARG A 149 -6.51 -12.75 -17.79
N ALA A 150 -6.46 -12.65 -16.46
CA ALA A 150 -5.45 -13.27 -15.61
C ALA A 150 -4.01 -12.81 -15.94
N GLU A 151 -3.86 -11.57 -16.43
CA GLU A 151 -2.59 -10.95 -16.77
C GLU A 151 -2.18 -9.91 -15.72
N ASP A 152 -0.98 -10.05 -15.17
CA ASP A 152 -0.35 -9.06 -14.29
C ASP A 152 1.17 -9.14 -14.45
N LEU A 153 1.75 -8.15 -15.12
CA LEU A 153 3.18 -8.08 -15.43
C LEU A 153 3.99 -7.31 -14.38
N ARG A 154 3.37 -6.91 -13.26
CA ARG A 154 4.10 -6.21 -12.20
C ARG A 154 5.12 -7.17 -11.58
N PRO A 155 6.41 -6.83 -11.53
CA PRO A 155 7.39 -7.64 -10.83
C PRO A 155 7.18 -7.57 -9.31
N VAL A 156 7.77 -8.51 -8.59
CA VAL A 156 7.97 -8.39 -7.14
C VAL A 156 9.10 -7.39 -6.90
N VAL A 157 8.82 -6.33 -6.15
CA VAL A 157 9.77 -5.22 -5.91
C VAL A 157 10.12 -5.16 -4.41
N PRO A 158 11.31 -5.61 -3.99
CA PRO A 158 11.65 -5.74 -2.58
C PRO A 158 11.78 -4.40 -1.85
N ASP A 159 12.49 -3.46 -2.48
CA ASP A 159 12.84 -2.17 -1.87
C ASP A 159 11.94 -1.05 -2.39
N ARG A 160 10.73 -0.96 -1.84
CA ARG A 160 9.92 0.22 -2.08
C ARG A 160 10.43 1.38 -1.25
N VAL A 161 11.17 2.29 -1.89
CA VAL A 161 11.57 3.56 -1.29
C VAL A 161 10.33 4.27 -0.75
N ARG A 162 10.35 4.55 0.56
CA ARG A 162 9.27 5.24 1.24
C ARG A 162 9.10 6.64 0.63
N LYS A 163 7.89 6.98 0.20
CA LYS A 163 7.59 8.28 -0.43
C LYS A 163 7.11 9.35 0.55
N SER A 164 6.58 8.93 1.69
CA SER A 164 6.07 9.82 2.73
C SER A 164 6.14 9.19 4.13
N ILE A 165 6.15 10.04 5.15
CA ILE A 165 6.05 9.67 6.57
C ILE A 165 4.95 10.55 7.16
N GLY A 166 3.93 9.97 7.77
CA GLY A 166 2.84 10.75 8.36
C GLY A 166 2.27 10.09 9.60
N SER A 167 1.54 10.90 10.37
CA SER A 167 0.79 10.48 11.53
C SER A 167 -0.57 11.19 11.51
N GLU A 168 -1.61 10.46 11.89
CA GLU A 168 -2.96 11.01 12.00
C GLU A 168 -3.70 10.39 13.17
N THR A 169 -4.55 11.19 13.81
CA THR A 169 -5.40 10.76 14.92
C THR A 169 -6.85 11.01 14.56
N THR A 170 -7.69 9.99 14.71
CA THR A 170 -9.15 10.14 14.73
C THR A 170 -9.58 10.31 16.19
N PHE A 171 -10.27 11.40 16.50
CA PHE A 171 -10.69 11.73 17.85
C PHE A 171 -12.03 11.09 18.18
N SER A 172 -12.23 10.76 19.46
CA SER A 172 -13.51 10.28 20.00
C SER A 172 -14.56 11.40 20.06
N GLN A 173 -14.10 12.63 20.30
CA GLN A 173 -14.88 13.87 20.23
C GLN A 173 -14.22 14.80 19.22
N SER A 174 -15.02 15.40 18.35
CA SER A 174 -14.51 16.25 17.27
C SER A 174 -13.97 17.55 17.81
N LEU A 175 -12.83 17.99 17.27
CA LEU A 175 -12.21 19.26 17.63
C LEU A 175 -13.03 20.42 17.05
N THR A 176 -13.23 21.46 17.85
CA THR A 176 -13.97 22.66 17.45
C THR A 176 -13.22 23.95 17.79
N GLU A 177 -12.39 23.92 18.83
CA GLU A 177 -11.70 25.11 19.32
C GLU A 177 -10.27 25.18 18.78
N SER A 178 -9.85 26.38 18.36
CA SER A 178 -8.52 26.59 17.73
C SER A 178 -7.35 26.03 18.55
N ALA A 179 -7.39 26.16 19.88
CA ALA A 179 -6.34 25.66 20.77
C ALA A 179 -6.19 24.12 20.70
N GLU A 180 -7.31 23.40 20.62
CA GLU A 180 -7.32 21.93 20.55
C GLU A 180 -6.58 21.40 19.31
N PHE A 181 -6.62 22.15 18.21
CA PHE A 181 -5.91 21.77 16.98
C PHE A 181 -4.39 21.85 17.16
N TYR A 182 -3.87 22.92 17.77
CA TYR A 182 -2.43 23.06 18.00
C TYR A 182 -1.93 22.02 19.01
N ASP A 183 -2.67 21.82 20.10
CA ASP A 183 -2.36 20.82 21.12
C ASP A 183 -2.36 19.40 20.54
N SER A 184 -3.33 19.10 19.68
CA SER A 184 -3.44 17.80 19.01
C SER A 184 -2.41 17.62 17.89
N LEU A 185 -1.95 18.70 17.25
CA LEU A 185 -0.97 18.64 16.16
C LEU A 185 0.45 18.40 16.69
N ALA A 186 0.81 18.98 17.83
CA ALA A 186 2.14 18.87 18.43
C ALA A 186 2.67 17.41 18.56
N PRO A 187 1.92 16.45 19.15
CA PRO A 187 2.39 15.06 19.25
C PRO A 187 2.52 14.38 17.88
N LEU A 188 1.69 14.75 16.90
CA LEU A 188 1.79 14.22 15.53
C LEU A 188 3.08 14.69 14.85
N LEU A 189 3.41 15.97 15.00
CA LEU A 189 4.65 16.56 14.47
C LEU A 189 5.89 15.88 15.06
N ALA A 190 5.92 15.73 16.39
CA ALA A 190 7.02 15.05 17.08
C ALA A 190 7.20 13.60 16.60
N SER A 191 6.10 12.84 16.48
CA SER A 191 6.12 11.45 16.00
C SER A 191 6.63 11.33 14.56
N VAL A 192 6.18 12.22 13.67
CA VAL A 192 6.61 12.24 12.27
C VAL A 192 8.08 12.63 12.15
N TRP A 193 8.52 13.64 12.91
CA TRP A 193 9.90 14.10 12.90
C TRP A 193 10.87 13.05 13.44
N ALA A 194 10.57 12.45 14.60
CA ALA A 194 11.38 11.36 15.15
C ALA A 194 11.47 10.16 14.19
N SER A 195 10.42 9.90 13.41
CA SER A 195 10.44 8.88 12.36
C SER A 195 11.36 9.27 11.19
N ALA A 196 11.38 10.54 10.79
CA ALA A 196 12.28 11.04 9.75
C ALA A 196 13.75 10.96 10.19
N GLU A 197 14.06 11.38 11.43
CA GLU A 197 15.41 11.31 12.00
C GLU A 197 15.93 9.88 12.09
N ARG A 198 15.10 8.96 12.59
CA ARG A 198 15.46 7.53 12.66
C ARG A 198 15.73 6.91 11.29
N LEU A 199 15.06 7.40 10.25
CA LEU A 199 15.26 6.95 8.87
C LEU A 199 16.40 7.69 8.16
N GLY A 200 16.99 8.71 8.79
CA GLY A 200 18.04 9.54 8.20
C GLY A 200 17.57 10.34 6.98
N VAL A 201 16.27 10.69 6.92
CA VAL A 201 15.69 11.40 5.76
C VAL A 201 15.31 12.83 6.11
N VAL A 202 15.46 13.72 5.12
CA VAL A 202 14.88 15.06 5.10
C VAL A 202 13.72 15.10 4.11
N ALA A 203 12.86 16.12 4.19
CA ALA A 203 11.66 16.20 3.37
C ALA A 203 11.45 17.61 2.82
N ARG A 204 10.92 17.72 1.60
CA ARG A 204 10.61 19.03 1.00
C ARG A 204 9.17 19.48 1.20
N SER A 205 8.26 18.56 1.40
CA SER A 205 6.83 18.84 1.41
C SER A 205 6.19 18.47 2.73
N VAL A 206 5.31 19.34 3.19
CA VAL A 206 4.42 19.12 4.34
C VAL A 206 3.00 19.08 3.84
N THR A 207 2.24 18.08 4.27
CA THR A 207 0.81 17.98 4.02
C THR A 207 0.06 17.90 5.35
N LEU A 208 -0.89 18.80 5.55
CA LEU A 208 -1.86 18.78 6.63
C LEU A 208 -3.18 18.18 6.10
N LYS A 209 -3.81 17.33 6.89
CA LYS A 209 -5.07 16.65 6.58
C LYS A 209 -6.06 16.84 7.72
N LEU A 210 -7.25 17.31 7.39
CA LEU A 210 -8.41 17.35 8.28
C LEU A 210 -9.51 16.44 7.70
N LYS A 211 -10.27 15.78 8.57
CA LYS A 211 -11.54 15.13 8.20
C LYS A 211 -12.64 15.68 9.09
N TYR A 212 -13.71 16.13 8.46
CA TYR A 212 -14.88 16.62 9.17
C TYR A 212 -15.84 15.49 9.58
N ASP A 213 -16.84 15.82 10.37
CA ASP A 213 -17.87 14.90 10.85
C ASP A 213 -18.68 14.24 9.72
N ASP A 214 -18.93 14.98 8.63
CA ASP A 214 -19.56 14.49 7.40
C ASP A 214 -18.63 13.63 6.51
N PHE A 215 -17.44 13.27 7.03
CA PHE A 215 -16.40 12.48 6.38
C PHE A 215 -15.69 13.14 5.20
N ARG A 216 -16.02 14.40 4.85
CA ARG A 216 -15.27 15.16 3.86
C ARG A 216 -13.84 15.39 4.35
N GLN A 217 -12.89 15.20 3.45
CA GLN A 217 -11.46 15.42 3.72
C GLN A 217 -11.02 16.75 3.12
N LEU A 218 -10.21 17.48 3.90
CA LEU A 218 -9.52 18.68 3.46
C LEU A 218 -8.02 18.46 3.60
N THR A 219 -7.27 18.69 2.52
CA THR A 219 -5.81 18.65 2.54
C THR A 219 -5.23 20.01 2.14
N ARG A 220 -4.19 20.42 2.85
CA ARG A 220 -3.35 21.57 2.48
C ARG A 220 -1.90 21.09 2.45
N SER A 221 -1.16 21.49 1.43
CA SER A 221 0.22 21.06 1.27
C SER A 221 1.08 22.23 0.84
N ARG A 222 2.32 22.25 1.33
CA ARG A 222 3.35 23.19 0.87
C ARG A 222 4.64 22.46 0.62
N SER A 223 5.28 22.76 -0.51
CA SER A 223 6.61 22.30 -0.86
C SER A 223 7.59 23.47 -0.78
N ALA A 224 8.70 23.28 -0.09
CA ALA A 224 9.78 24.24 -0.03
C ALA A 224 10.84 23.91 -1.10
N PRO A 225 11.56 24.92 -1.65
CA PRO A 225 12.67 24.69 -2.57
C PRO A 225 13.82 23.90 -1.92
N LEU A 226 14.07 24.16 -0.63
CA LEU A 226 15.06 23.48 0.19
C LEU A 226 14.37 22.51 1.16
N PRO A 227 14.99 21.35 1.46
CA PRO A 227 14.46 20.42 2.44
C PRO A 227 14.34 21.04 3.84
N LEU A 228 13.30 20.64 4.56
CA LEU A 228 13.13 20.89 5.99
C LEU A 228 14.15 20.06 6.77
N ARG A 229 14.95 20.74 7.60
CA ARG A 229 16.06 20.15 8.35
C ARG A 229 15.84 20.15 9.86
N THR A 230 14.81 20.82 10.35
CA THR A 230 14.52 20.87 11.79
C THR A 230 13.03 20.69 12.07
N LEU A 231 12.73 20.15 13.27
CA LEU A 231 11.36 20.08 13.80
C LEU A 231 10.71 21.47 13.86
N ALA A 232 11.49 22.51 14.16
CA ALA A 232 10.98 23.88 14.21
C ALA A 232 10.46 24.35 12.84
N GLN A 233 11.20 24.10 11.75
CA GLN A 233 10.75 24.42 10.39
C GLN A 233 9.49 23.64 10.01
N PHE A 234 9.46 22.34 10.33
CA PHE A 234 8.29 21.50 10.08
C PHE A 234 7.05 21.97 10.85
N THR A 235 7.24 22.33 12.13
CA THR A 235 6.17 22.85 13.00
C THR A 235 5.64 24.17 12.47
N GLN A 236 6.53 25.11 12.13
CA GLN A 236 6.16 26.40 11.57
C GLN A 236 5.33 26.23 10.29
N VAL A 237 5.80 25.40 9.34
CA VAL A 237 5.06 25.13 8.10
C VAL A 237 3.68 24.54 8.38
N SER A 238 3.60 23.60 9.33
CA SER A 238 2.33 22.96 9.67
C SER A 238 1.35 23.92 10.32
N HIS A 239 1.81 24.83 11.17
CA HIS A 239 0.99 25.88 11.77
C HIS A 239 0.51 26.88 10.73
N GLU A 240 1.36 27.29 9.78
CA GLU A 240 0.97 28.18 8.67
C GLU A 240 -0.07 27.53 7.74
N LEU A 241 -0.04 26.20 7.59
CA LEU A 241 -1.08 25.46 6.85
C LEU A 241 -2.38 25.32 7.65
N LEU A 242 -2.30 25.25 8.98
CA LEU A 242 -3.44 25.08 9.89
C LEU A 242 -4.19 26.38 10.13
N ALA A 243 -3.49 27.49 10.36
CA ALA A 243 -4.07 28.77 10.78
C ALA A 243 -5.22 29.27 9.87
N PRO A 244 -5.14 29.19 8.52
CA PRO A 244 -6.23 29.62 7.65
C PRO A 244 -7.47 28.71 7.68
N LEU A 245 -7.39 27.56 8.37
CA LEU A 245 -8.48 26.59 8.50
C LEU A 245 -9.26 26.75 9.80
N LEU A 246 -8.84 27.68 10.67
CA LEU A 246 -9.39 27.90 12.00
C LEU A 246 -10.17 29.23 12.10
N PRO A 247 -11.27 29.28 12.87
CA PRO A 247 -11.99 28.12 13.40
C PRO A 247 -12.61 27.29 12.26
N PRO A 248 -12.80 25.97 12.45
CA PRO A 248 -13.33 25.12 11.39
C PRO A 248 -14.83 25.38 11.16
N ALA A 249 -15.31 25.18 9.94
CA ALA A 249 -16.72 25.35 9.60
C ALA A 249 -17.66 24.30 10.26
N GLN A 250 -17.10 23.17 10.68
CA GLN A 250 -17.78 22.08 11.38
C GLN A 250 -16.76 21.28 12.19
N GLY A 251 -17.22 20.42 13.10
CA GLY A 251 -16.35 19.58 13.92
C GLY A 251 -15.35 18.76 13.08
N VAL A 252 -14.11 18.71 13.56
CA VAL A 252 -13.02 17.96 12.93
C VAL A 252 -12.73 16.70 13.73
N ARG A 253 -13.10 15.55 13.17
CA ARG A 253 -12.90 14.24 13.80
C ARG A 253 -11.55 13.61 13.54
N LEU A 254 -10.74 14.12 12.60
CA LEU A 254 -9.39 13.62 12.33
C LEU A 254 -8.47 14.76 11.95
N LEU A 255 -7.28 14.77 12.56
CA LEU A 255 -6.17 15.63 12.22
C LEU A 255 -4.94 14.78 11.88
N GLY A 256 -4.25 15.13 10.80
CA GLY A 256 -3.06 14.42 10.34
C GLY A 256 -2.04 15.35 9.72
N VAL A 257 -0.78 14.95 9.80
CA VAL A 257 0.34 15.64 9.16
C VAL A 257 1.30 14.63 8.54
N ALA A 258 1.86 14.96 7.39
CA ALA A 258 2.81 14.12 6.68
C ALA A 258 3.94 14.92 6.04
N LEU A 259 5.10 14.30 5.97
CA LEU A 259 6.26 14.71 5.19
C LEU A 259 6.32 13.88 3.90
N SER A 260 6.63 14.52 2.77
CA SER A 260 6.88 13.85 1.49
C SER A 260 8.00 14.53 0.70
N GLY A 261 8.40 13.93 -0.43
CA GLY A 261 9.60 14.36 -1.14
C GLY A 261 10.84 14.08 -0.28
N LEU A 262 10.93 12.84 0.20
CA LEU A 262 11.97 12.40 1.12
C LEU A 262 13.30 12.23 0.39
N GLU A 263 14.39 12.72 1.00
CA GLU A 263 15.76 12.64 0.50
C GLU A 263 16.68 12.11 1.62
N GLY A 264 17.78 11.43 1.26
CA GLY A 264 18.81 11.04 2.22
C GLY A 264 18.81 9.58 2.67
N ALA A 265 17.89 8.75 2.17
CA ALA A 265 18.03 7.31 2.37
C ALA A 265 19.30 6.81 1.64
N ALA A 266 20.32 6.44 2.41
CA ALA A 266 21.49 5.74 1.91
C ALA A 266 21.02 4.37 1.37
N GLY A 267 20.77 4.31 0.05
CA GLY A 267 20.34 3.10 -0.64
C GLY A 267 19.26 3.34 -1.69
N SER A 268 19.57 4.09 -2.76
CA SER A 268 19.08 3.86 -4.13
C SER A 268 19.51 5.04 -5.01
N GLY A 269 20.09 4.74 -6.17
CA GLY A 269 20.78 5.68 -7.05
C GLY A 269 20.04 6.98 -7.35
N ALA A 270 20.84 8.03 -7.52
CA ALA A 270 20.43 9.33 -7.98
C ALA A 270 19.62 9.21 -9.29
N GLY A 271 18.30 9.38 -9.20
CA GLY A 271 17.50 9.84 -10.32
C GLY A 271 17.85 11.31 -10.56
N GLN A 272 18.94 11.57 -11.28
CA GLN A 272 19.17 12.87 -11.89
C GLN A 272 17.99 13.14 -12.82
N GLN A 273 17.14 14.08 -12.43
CA GLN A 273 16.18 14.69 -13.33
C GLN A 273 16.99 15.49 -14.36
N LEU A 274 17.23 14.88 -15.52
CA LEU A 274 17.77 15.58 -16.68
C LEU A 274 16.76 16.68 -17.05
N GLY A 275 17.15 17.93 -16.78
CA GLY A 275 16.44 19.08 -17.31
C GLY A 275 16.57 19.06 -18.82
N LEU A 276 15.45 18.88 -19.53
CA LEU A 276 15.38 19.22 -20.93
C LEU A 276 15.29 20.74 -21.03
N ALA A 277 16.41 21.35 -21.37
CA ALA A 277 16.44 22.66 -21.99
C ALA A 277 16.02 22.51 -23.44
N LEU A 278 14.95 23.21 -23.82
CA LEU A 278 14.76 23.85 -25.12
C LEU A 278 14.03 25.17 -24.86
#